data_AF-G8ZSG6-F1
#
_entry.id   AF-G8ZSG6-F1
#
_cell.length_a   1.000
_cell.length_b   1.000
_cell.length_c   1.000
_cell.angle_alpha   90.00
_cell.angle_beta   90.00
_cell.angle_gamma   90.00
#
_symmetry.space_group_name_H-M   'P 1'
#
loop_
_entity.id
_entity.type
_entity.pdbx_description
1 polymer ?
#
loop_
_entity_poly.entity_id
_entity_poly.type
_entity_poly.pdbx_seq_one_letter_code
_entity_poly.pdbx_strand_id
1 'polypeptide(L)' 'MSNQAPYLLGRFIDPLFAIAVGTLSYFSYENKVGRPEGHRLSELIKKKYNRKYSSPTTASP' A
#
# COMPACT_ATOMS: atom_id res chain seq x y z
N MET A 1 18.31 -31.81 17.63
CA MET A 1 17.37 -31.64 16.50
C MET A 1 17.57 -30.25 15.93
N SER A 2 18.25 -30.13 14.79
CA SER A 2 18.43 -28.82 14.14
C SER A 2 17.08 -28.37 13.61
N ASN A 3 16.49 -27.37 14.26
CA ASN A 3 15.24 -26.75 13.83
C ASN A 3 15.55 -25.88 12.60
N GLN A 4 15.76 -26.54 11.47
CA GLN A 4 15.79 -25.88 10.16
C GLN A 4 14.34 -25.50 9.89
N ALA A 5 13.88 -24.35 10.38
CA ALA A 5 12.65 -23.73 9.90
C ALA A 5 13.00 -23.10 8.54
N PRO A 6 12.93 -23.87 7.44
CA PRO A 6 13.49 -23.44 6.18
C PRO A 6 12.40 -22.58 5.56
N TYR A 7 12.45 -21.26 5.74
CA TYR A 7 11.51 -20.26 5.19
C TYR A 7 10.15 -20.83 4.76
N LEU A 8 9.11 -20.74 5.61
CA LEU A 8 7.84 -21.46 5.45
C LEU A 8 7.22 -21.43 4.03
N LEU A 9 7.45 -20.36 3.27
CA LEU A 9 6.99 -20.18 1.89
C LEU A 9 8.13 -19.88 0.88
N GLY A 10 9.39 -19.82 1.34
CA GLY A 10 10.57 -19.45 0.55
C GLY A 10 11.22 -18.14 0.99
N ARG A 11 12.55 -18.04 0.81
CA ARG A 11 13.41 -16.95 1.33
C ARG A 11 12.97 -15.54 0.94
N PHE A 12 12.32 -15.38 -0.21
CA PHE A 12 11.85 -14.10 -0.73
C PHE A 12 10.34 -13.90 -0.59
N ILE A 13 9.59 -14.99 -0.49
CA ILE A 13 8.12 -14.96 -0.38
C ILE A 13 7.71 -14.59 1.05
N ASP A 14 8.50 -14.99 2.05
CA ASP A 14 8.20 -14.70 3.46
C ASP A 14 8.22 -13.18 3.78
N PRO A 15 9.26 -12.39 3.39
CA PRO A 15 9.20 -10.93 3.48
C PRO A 15 8.12 -10.31 2.57
N LEU A 16 7.94 -10.93 1.39
CA LEU A 16 6.80 -10.79 0.48
C LEU A 16 5.47 -10.57 1.20
N PHE A 17 5.09 -11.64 1.88
CA PHE A 17 3.86 -11.78 2.62
C PHE A 17 3.83 -10.92 3.86
N ALA A 18 4.94 -10.77 4.59
CA ALA A 18 4.98 -9.90 5.76
C ALA A 18 4.60 -8.45 5.40
N ILE A 19 5.14 -7.93 4.29
CA ILE A 19 4.80 -6.58 3.79
C ILE A 19 3.36 -6.53 3.28
N ALA A 20 2.93 -7.53 2.51
CA ALA A 20 1.56 -7.59 1.97
C ALA A 20 0.50 -7.66 3.08
N VAL A 21 0.70 -8.51 4.09
CA VAL A 21 -0.22 -8.63 5.24
C VAL A 21 -0.19 -7.37 6.09
N GLY A 22 0.98 -6.78 6.34
CA GLY A 22 1.08 -5.51 7.07
C GLY A 22 0.31 -4.37 6.40
N THR A 23 0.50 -4.21 5.08
CA THR A 23 -0.24 -3.21 4.29
C THR A 23 -1.74 -3.47 4.26
N LEU A 24 -2.17 -4.73 4.07
CA LEU A 24 -3.59 -5.09 4.08
C LEU A 24 -4.23 -4.86 5.45
N SER A 25 -3.51 -5.16 6.53
CA SER A 25 -3.98 -4.96 7.90
C SER A 25 -4.19 -3.47 8.21
N TYR A 26 -3.27 -2.61 7.76
CA TYR A 26 -3.43 -1.16 7.85
C TYR A 26 -4.63 -0.65 7.05
N PHE A 27 -4.85 -1.18 5.85
CA PHE A 27 -6.03 -0.84 5.04
C PHE A 27 -7.34 -1.26 5.73
N SER A 28 -7.38 -2.45 6.32
CA SER A 28 -8.51 -2.94 7.11
C SER A 28 -8.77 -2.09 8.36
N TYR A 29 -7.69 -1.64 9.03
CA TYR A 29 -7.78 -0.72 10.16
C TYR A 29 -8.39 0.63 9.77
N GLU A 30 -7.95 1.24 8.66
CA GLU A 30 -8.55 2.48 8.16
C GLU A 30 -10.04 2.33 7.86
N ASN A 31 -10.48 1.15 7.36
CA ASN A 31 -11.89 0.87 7.11
C ASN A 31 -12.71 0.78 8.40
N LYS A 32 -12.16 0.21 9.47
CA LYS A 32 -12.85 0.04 10.75
C LYS A 32 -12.92 1.31 11.59
N VAL A 33 -11.88 2.14 11.55
CA VAL A 33 -11.75 3.33 12.41
C VAL A 33 -12.62 4.50 11.92
N GLY A 34 -13.19 4.40 10.71
CA GLY A 34 -14.10 5.43 10.21
C GLY A 34 -13.40 6.76 9.99
N ARG A 35 -12.21 6.73 9.39
CA ARG A 35 -11.46 7.94 9.04
C ARG A 35 -12.34 8.81 8.10
N PRO A 36 -12.45 10.13 8.31
CA PRO A 36 -13.30 10.98 7.47
C PRO A 36 -12.92 10.87 6.00
N GLU A 37 -13.94 10.85 5.15
CA GLU A 37 -13.80 10.79 3.68
C GLU A 37 -12.81 11.88 3.19
N GLY A 38 -11.91 11.54 2.28
CA GLY A 38 -10.83 12.43 1.80
C GLY A 38 -9.47 12.26 2.49
N HIS A 39 -9.39 11.54 3.62
CA HIS A 39 -8.13 11.30 4.36
C HIS A 39 -7.65 9.86 4.32
N ARG A 40 -8.22 9.01 3.45
CA ARG A 40 -7.77 7.62 3.31
C ARG A 40 -6.49 7.56 2.51
N LEU A 41 -5.60 6.64 2.87
CA LEU A 41 -4.33 6.46 2.16
C LEU A 41 -4.54 6.23 0.65
N SER A 42 -5.58 5.48 0.27
CA SER A 42 -5.95 5.23 -1.13
C SER A 42 -6.26 6.52 -1.91
N GLU A 43 -6.94 7.47 -1.29
CA GLU A 43 -7.29 8.76 -1.91
C GLU A 43 -6.06 9.65 -2.05
N LEU A 44 -5.19 9.67 -1.04
CA LEU A 44 -3.92 10.40 -1.08
C LEU A 44 -2.99 9.84 -2.16
N ILE A 45 -2.92 8.51 -2.27
CA ILE A 45 -2.20 7.82 -3.33
C ILE A 45 -2.79 8.22 -4.69
N LYS A 46 -4.11 8.09 -4.87
CA LYS A 46 -4.79 8.47 -6.11
C LYS A 46 -4.54 9.92 -6.48
N LYS A 47 -4.59 10.84 -5.51
CA LYS A 47 -4.26 12.27 -5.71
C LYS A 47 -2.81 12.48 -6.13
N LYS A 48 -1.86 11.77 -5.52
CA LYS A 48 -0.43 11.83 -5.88
C LYS A 48 -0.17 11.31 -7.30
N TYR A 49 -0.79 10.21 -7.68
CA TYR A 49 -0.66 9.65 -9.03
C TYR A 49 -1.36 10.53 -10.06
N ASN A 50 -2.60 10.98 -9.83
CA ASN A 50 -3.30 11.91 -10.74
C ASN A 50 -2.53 13.21 -10.93
N ARG A 51 -1.93 13.78 -9.88
CA ARG A 51 -1.08 14.99 -10.00
C ARG A 51 0.15 14.77 -10.88
N LYS A 52 0.71 13.57 -10.89
CA LYS A 52 1.84 13.22 -11.77
C LYS A 52 1.43 13.05 -13.23
N TYR A 53 0.21 12.59 -13.49
CA TYR A 53 -0.31 12.43 -14.86
C TYR A 53 -0.97 13.70 -15.41
N SER A 54 -1.41 14.62 -14.55
CA SER A 54 -1.73 16.00 -14.94
C SER A 54 -0.43 16.80 -15.07
N SER A 55 0.44 16.39 -15.99
CA SER A 55 1.39 17.30 -16.62
C SER A 55 0.60 18.52 -17.13
N PRO A 56 1.12 19.75 -16.96
CA PRO A 56 0.40 20.95 -17.35
C PRO A 56 0.07 20.85 -18.83
N THR A 57 -1.20 20.64 -19.16
CA THR A 57 -1.70 20.99 -20.48
C THR A 57 -1.46 22.48 -20.58
N THR A 58 -0.45 22.80 -21.38
CA THR A 58 -0.08 24.11 -21.88
C THR A 58 -1.32 24.99 -21.94
N ALA A 59 -1.35 25.99 -21.06
CA ALA A 59 -2.08 27.21 -21.33
C ALA A 59 -1.48 27.77 -22.63
N SER A 60 -2.11 27.44 -23.75
CA SER A 60 -1.85 28.11 -25.03
C SER A 60 -2.93 29.19 -25.19
N PRO A 61 -2.54 30.37 -25.70
CA PRO A 61 -3.23 31.65 -25.58
C PRO A 61 -4.60 31.73 -26.27
#